data_AF-A0A9D2BUB4-F1
#
_entry.id   AF-A0A9D2BUB4-F1
#
_cell.length_a   1.000
_cell.length_b   1.000
_cell.length_c   1.000
_cell.angle_alpha   90.00
_cell.angle_beta   90.00
_cell.angle_gamma   90.00
#
_symmetry.space_group_name_H-M   'P 1'
#
loop_
_entity.id
_entity.type
_entity.pdbx_description
1 polymer ?
#
loop_
_entity_poly.entity_id
_entity_poly.type
_entity_poly.pdbx_seq_one_letter_code
_entity_poly.pdbx_strand_id
1 'polypeptide(L)'
;MRTPRFAPALLAALLLAGCTAPAGSESTASAEATPAAESAETAEEAAATASTEPLRLLQTGDEKQYYLTEPANADQTLERFRIVDLTTGENTIPCDVEGCTHDSEDCPAVWSRATWDFGVAAWVLNEDTLLILSSTSEPNKTVFSFADRNCQNLTPFATVEDAMGIAQQCTDGTSLYFLISIEGGTYKICRLSLADGSQTVLWEGTEYPAPGVIGRNFVLKTSDLTYPEPTGDLGADATALPTGTVTHSLLNVDTGELRELYTYSSDAWNLDNLDAYVVDGQYYQIDRAAGTLSTVDPDTGEVRQISDGLPTADRNTYTSDYQPEAVLDGWMVFYRLPVIVNVETGEVRQRIDLPENYWNGYGHQPSIYLQLQDRLLVDCRYEPYTRTGIGTDGTPYTIETERTYLGLISIDDFLNGVPNYTEVGEYVA
;
A
#
# COMPACT_ATOMS: atom_id res chain seq x y z
N MET A 1 50.80 25.88 -1.15
CA MET A 1 51.20 25.93 0.28
C MET A 1 50.69 24.67 0.98
N ARG A 2 50.99 24.48 2.27
CA ARG A 2 50.96 23.18 2.96
C ARG A 2 49.55 22.61 3.27
N THR A 3 49.46 21.29 3.11
CA THR A 3 48.63 20.29 3.83
C THR A 3 48.74 20.40 5.37
N PRO A 4 47.84 19.83 6.22
CA PRO A 4 47.29 18.44 6.16
C PRO A 4 45.76 18.30 6.37
N ARG A 5 45.04 17.22 6.02
CA ARG A 5 45.25 15.74 5.95
C ARG A 5 45.39 15.02 7.30
N PHE A 6 44.30 14.42 7.80
CA PHE A 6 44.35 13.30 8.73
C PHE A 6 43.30 12.22 8.40
N ALA A 7 43.81 11.02 8.12
CA ALA A 7 43.24 9.72 8.49
C ALA A 7 44.24 9.12 9.52
N PRO A 8 44.17 7.85 10.01
CA PRO A 8 43.15 6.80 9.87
C PRO A 8 42.56 6.50 11.30
N ALA A 9 42.28 5.31 11.85
CA ALA A 9 42.50 3.91 11.42
C ALA A 9 41.61 2.89 12.18
N LEU A 10 41.57 1.67 11.66
CA LEU A 10 41.12 0.44 12.31
C LEU A 10 42.12 0.00 13.41
N LEU A 11 41.65 -0.59 14.53
CA LEU A 11 42.35 -1.70 15.18
C LEU A 11 41.41 -2.51 16.09
N ALA A 12 41.73 -3.80 16.26
CA ALA A 12 40.89 -4.80 16.91
C ALA A 12 41.50 -5.35 18.22
N ALA A 13 40.72 -6.23 18.86
CA ALA A 13 41.16 -7.41 19.64
C ALA A 13 41.46 -7.30 21.16
N LEU A 14 40.54 -7.92 21.93
CA LEU A 14 40.75 -9.08 22.83
C LEU A 14 41.33 -8.96 24.27
N LEU A 15 40.62 -9.66 25.18
CA LEU A 15 41.03 -10.43 26.40
C LEU A 15 40.81 -9.88 27.84
N LEU A 16 39.80 -10.46 28.49
CA LEU A 16 39.79 -11.16 29.80
C LEU A 16 40.71 -10.70 30.97
N ALA A 17 40.11 -10.43 32.15
CA ALA A 17 40.11 -11.32 33.34
C ALA A 17 39.88 -10.57 34.69
N GLY A 18 39.30 -11.23 35.71
CA GLY A 18 39.73 -11.03 37.12
C GLY A 18 38.72 -10.59 38.21
N CYS A 19 37.90 -11.53 38.69
CA CYS A 19 37.64 -11.86 40.11
C CYS A 19 37.53 -10.78 41.22
N THR A 20 36.39 -10.71 41.96
CA THR A 20 36.19 -11.23 43.36
C THR A 20 35.01 -10.56 44.11
N ALA A 21 34.45 -11.26 45.10
CA ALA A 21 33.27 -10.89 45.91
C ALA A 21 33.63 -10.45 47.35
N PRO A 22 32.62 -10.10 48.18
CA PRO A 22 32.26 -10.97 49.33
C PRO A 22 30.73 -11.21 49.41
N ALA A 23 30.23 -12.43 49.65
CA ALA A 23 30.13 -13.15 50.94
C ALA A 23 29.23 -12.45 51.98
N GLY A 24 28.21 -13.09 52.58
CA GLY A 24 27.64 -14.44 52.38
C GLY A 24 26.77 -14.86 53.58
N SER A 25 25.83 -15.79 53.40
CA SER A 25 25.15 -16.53 54.49
C SER A 25 24.56 -17.86 53.97
N GLU A 26 24.91 -18.93 54.67
CA GLU A 26 24.44 -20.33 54.58
C GLU A 26 22.95 -20.46 55.01
N SER A 27 22.19 -21.55 54.82
CA SER A 27 22.28 -22.84 54.11
C SER A 27 20.92 -23.57 54.28
N THR A 28 20.46 -24.41 53.32
CA THR A 28 20.07 -25.83 53.56
C THR A 28 19.35 -26.53 52.37
N ALA A 29 19.91 -27.67 51.99
CA ALA A 29 19.33 -28.93 51.46
C ALA A 29 17.95 -29.00 50.73
N SER A 30 18.03 -29.37 49.44
CA SER A 30 17.50 -30.63 48.86
C SER A 30 15.98 -30.93 48.82
N ALA A 31 15.41 -30.88 47.61
CA ALA A 31 14.50 -31.92 47.07
C ALA A 31 14.49 -31.90 45.53
N GLU A 32 14.35 -33.06 44.90
CA GLU A 32 14.35 -33.26 43.45
C GLU A 32 12.93 -33.67 43.00
N ALA A 33 12.38 -33.04 41.96
CA ALA A 33 11.11 -33.42 41.34
C ALA A 33 11.05 -33.02 39.85
N THR A 34 10.74 -33.99 38.99
CA THR A 34 10.52 -33.87 37.53
C THR A 34 9.07 -33.40 37.27
N PRO A 35 8.72 -32.81 36.10
CA PRO A 35 7.69 -31.78 36.03
C PRO A 35 6.25 -32.31 35.98
N ALA A 36 5.31 -31.48 36.43
CA ALA A 36 3.90 -31.61 36.10
C ALA A 36 3.60 -30.92 34.77
N ALA A 37 2.83 -31.58 33.91
CA ALA A 37 2.23 -30.95 32.73
C ALA A 37 0.91 -30.28 33.15
N GLU A 38 0.73 -29.02 32.78
CA GLU A 38 -0.51 -28.28 33.03
C GLU A 38 -0.73 -27.24 31.91
N SER A 39 -1.99 -26.96 31.58
CA SER A 39 -2.46 -26.01 30.56
C SER A 39 -2.06 -26.28 29.10
N ALA A 40 -2.64 -27.33 28.53
CA ALA A 40 -2.95 -27.39 27.08
C ALA A 40 -4.33 -26.74 26.75
N GLU A 41 -4.99 -26.13 27.73
CA GLU A 41 -6.39 -25.65 27.65
C GLU A 41 -6.55 -24.24 27.06
N THR A 42 -5.47 -23.52 26.74
CA THR A 42 -5.54 -22.13 26.23
C THR A 42 -5.58 -22.00 24.70
N ALA A 43 -5.54 -23.11 23.96
CA ALA A 43 -5.54 -23.10 22.49
C ALA A 43 -6.95 -23.23 21.87
N GLU A 44 -7.92 -23.80 22.61
CA GLU A 44 -9.23 -24.18 22.07
C GLU A 44 -10.30 -23.09 22.28
N GLU A 45 -10.13 -22.20 23.27
CA GLU A 45 -11.06 -21.09 23.56
C GLU A 45 -10.77 -19.82 22.74
N ALA A 46 -9.65 -19.77 22.01
CA ALA A 46 -9.31 -18.71 21.06
C ALA A 46 -9.91 -18.92 19.65
N ALA A 47 -10.63 -20.03 19.42
CA ALA A 47 -11.39 -20.30 18.20
C ALA A 47 -12.71 -19.50 18.15
N ALA A 48 -12.63 -18.20 18.41
CA ALA A 48 -13.74 -17.28 18.29
C ALA A 48 -14.11 -17.09 16.81
N THR A 49 -15.11 -17.85 16.35
CA THR A 49 -15.80 -17.73 15.05
C THR A 49 -14.96 -17.11 13.94
N ALA A 50 -14.02 -17.88 13.39
CA ALA A 50 -13.29 -17.47 12.19
C ALA A 50 -14.30 -17.04 11.12
N SER A 51 -14.21 -15.79 10.67
CA SER A 51 -15.07 -15.30 9.59
C SER A 51 -14.78 -16.13 8.34
N THR A 52 -15.82 -16.50 7.60
CA THR A 52 -15.67 -17.18 6.30
C THR A 52 -15.68 -16.21 5.13
N GLU A 53 -15.90 -14.91 5.40
CA GLU A 53 -15.95 -13.89 4.36
C GLU A 53 -14.53 -13.43 3.97
N PRO A 54 -14.28 -13.15 2.68
CA PRO A 54 -13.03 -12.56 2.22
C PRO A 54 -12.70 -11.24 2.93
N LEU A 55 -11.40 -10.96 3.07
CA LEU A 55 -10.92 -9.66 3.52
C LEU A 55 -11.31 -8.59 2.51
N ARG A 56 -12.06 -7.59 2.95
CA ARG A 56 -12.41 -6.42 2.15
C ARG A 56 -11.28 -5.41 2.23
N LEU A 57 -10.61 -5.12 1.10
CA LEU A 57 -9.67 -4.01 1.01
C LEU A 57 -10.42 -2.70 1.32
N LEU A 58 -9.83 -1.87 2.19
CA LEU A 58 -10.37 -0.54 2.46
C LEU A 58 -10.07 0.39 1.28
N GLN A 59 -10.97 1.33 1.03
CA GLN A 59 -10.87 2.33 -0.02
C GLN A 59 -11.06 3.72 0.59
N THR A 60 -10.51 4.74 -0.06
CA THR A 60 -10.70 6.16 0.31
C THR A 60 -12.08 6.71 -0.10
N GLY A 61 -13.00 5.85 -0.54
CA GLY A 61 -14.38 6.19 -0.83
C GLY A 61 -15.27 4.97 -1.08
N ASP A 62 -16.55 5.22 -1.35
CA ASP A 62 -17.57 4.26 -1.78
C ASP A 62 -18.61 4.94 -2.70
N GLU A 63 -19.71 4.24 -3.01
CA GLU A 63 -20.82 4.75 -3.83
C GLU A 63 -21.36 6.13 -3.43
N LYS A 64 -21.22 6.51 -2.15
CA LYS A 64 -21.74 7.76 -1.61
C LYS A 64 -20.72 8.88 -1.74
N GLN A 65 -19.49 8.64 -1.29
CA GLN A 65 -18.51 9.69 -0.98
C GLN A 65 -17.08 9.24 -1.24
N TYR A 66 -16.23 10.18 -1.66
CA TYR A 66 -14.78 10.02 -1.77
C TYR A 66 -14.07 11.07 -0.90
N TYR A 67 -13.03 10.67 -0.18
CA TYR A 67 -12.36 11.47 0.84
C TYR A 67 -11.00 11.97 0.36
N LEU A 68 -10.73 13.24 0.63
CA LEU A 68 -9.52 13.96 0.26
C LEU A 68 -8.95 14.72 1.45
N THR A 69 -7.64 14.98 1.43
CA THR A 69 -6.95 15.86 2.37
C THR A 69 -6.08 16.86 1.62
N GLU A 70 -6.03 18.09 2.12
CA GLU A 70 -5.17 19.17 1.59
C GLU A 70 -4.52 19.94 2.76
N PRO A 71 -3.36 20.60 2.57
CA PRO A 71 -2.81 21.49 3.59
C PRO A 71 -3.76 22.63 3.93
N ALA A 72 -4.11 22.78 5.21
CA ALA A 72 -5.01 23.84 5.70
C ALA A 72 -4.29 25.18 5.89
N ASN A 73 -2.97 25.14 6.11
CA ASN A 73 -2.13 26.31 6.38
C ASN A 73 -0.83 26.33 5.55
N ALA A 74 -0.19 27.50 5.48
CA ALA A 74 0.95 27.74 4.59
C ALA A 74 2.24 27.00 5.00
N ASP A 75 2.37 26.67 6.28
CA ASP A 75 3.45 25.89 6.87
C ASP A 75 3.21 24.37 6.85
N GLN A 76 2.05 23.91 6.35
CA GLN A 76 1.68 22.51 6.18
C GLN A 76 1.72 21.68 7.49
N THR A 77 1.48 22.35 8.62
CA THR A 77 1.36 21.72 9.95
C THR A 77 -0.08 21.34 10.28
N LEU A 78 -1.05 21.76 9.45
CA LEU A 78 -2.46 21.39 9.53
C LEU A 78 -2.93 20.83 8.19
N GLU A 79 -3.81 19.83 8.24
CA GLU A 79 -4.53 19.26 7.10
C GLU A 79 -6.03 19.48 7.24
N ARG A 80 -6.70 19.66 6.11
CA ARG A 80 -8.14 19.83 6.00
C ARG A 80 -8.76 18.70 5.20
N PHE A 81 -9.85 18.15 5.70
CA PHE A 81 -10.65 17.17 4.97
C PHE A 81 -11.55 17.81 3.94
N ARG A 82 -11.73 17.09 2.84
CA ARG A 82 -12.77 17.30 1.86
C ARG A 82 -13.55 16.02 1.62
N ILE A 83 -14.82 16.20 1.33
CA ILE A 83 -15.74 15.14 0.93
C ILE A 83 -16.26 15.49 -0.45
N VAL A 84 -16.01 14.60 -1.40
CA VAL A 84 -16.64 14.61 -2.72
C VAL A 84 -17.85 13.71 -2.64
N ASP A 85 -19.05 14.29 -2.62
CA ASP A 85 -20.30 13.53 -2.65
C ASP A 85 -20.57 13.05 -4.09
N LEU A 86 -20.50 11.74 -4.30
CA LEU A 86 -20.60 11.10 -5.62
C LEU A 86 -22.05 10.92 -6.10
N THR A 87 -23.03 11.37 -5.31
CA THR A 87 -24.46 11.38 -5.68
C THR A 87 -24.90 12.76 -6.19
N THR A 88 -24.33 13.84 -5.64
CA THR A 88 -24.65 15.24 -5.95
C THR A 88 -23.59 15.93 -6.82
N GLY A 89 -22.35 15.45 -6.78
CA GLY A 89 -21.19 16.10 -7.41
C GLY A 89 -20.62 17.28 -6.61
N GLU A 90 -20.98 17.43 -5.33
CA GLU A 90 -20.49 18.51 -4.48
C GLU A 90 -19.17 18.12 -3.75
N ASN A 91 -18.13 18.93 -3.95
CA ASN A 91 -16.88 18.86 -3.18
C ASN A 91 -16.93 19.91 -2.05
N THR A 92 -16.95 19.44 -0.79
CA THR A 92 -17.20 20.27 0.39
C THR A 92 -16.17 20.04 1.49
N ILE A 93 -15.97 21.07 2.33
CA ILE A 93 -15.26 20.94 3.61
C ILE A 93 -16.32 20.58 4.66
N PRO A 94 -16.20 19.48 5.42
CA PRO A 94 -17.26 19.02 6.31
C PRO A 94 -17.27 19.78 7.66
N CYS A 95 -17.61 21.07 7.59
CA CYS A 95 -17.68 21.97 8.72
C CYS A 95 -18.98 22.79 8.67
N ASP A 96 -19.73 22.77 9.77
CA ASP A 96 -21.01 23.47 9.96
C ASP A 96 -20.86 24.82 10.71
N VAL A 97 -19.63 25.19 11.09
CA VAL A 97 -19.33 26.43 11.81
C VAL A 97 -19.43 27.63 10.87
N GLU A 98 -20.48 28.45 11.06
CA GLU A 98 -20.72 29.65 10.25
C GLU A 98 -19.52 30.63 10.31
N GLY A 99 -18.99 30.99 9.13
CA GLY A 99 -17.86 31.93 9.01
C GLY A 99 -16.48 31.34 9.35
N CYS A 100 -16.37 30.00 9.47
CA CYS A 100 -15.09 29.35 9.65
C CYS A 100 -14.15 29.60 8.46
N THR A 101 -12.88 29.87 8.74
CA THR A 101 -11.80 30.07 7.76
C THR A 101 -11.14 28.75 7.32
N HIS A 102 -11.39 27.66 8.07
CA HIS A 102 -10.86 26.32 7.84
C HIS A 102 -9.32 26.25 7.75
N ASP A 103 -8.63 27.08 8.52
CA ASP A 103 -7.16 27.23 8.57
C ASP A 103 -6.57 27.09 10.00
N SER A 104 -7.40 26.71 10.99
CA SER A 104 -7.00 26.42 12.38
C SER A 104 -7.67 25.15 12.91
N GLU A 105 -7.12 24.60 14.01
CA GLU A 105 -7.67 23.46 14.75
C GLU A 105 -9.03 23.74 15.42
N ASP A 106 -9.53 24.98 15.38
CA ASP A 106 -10.90 25.32 15.80
C ASP A 106 -11.96 24.81 14.80
N CYS A 107 -11.54 24.47 13.57
CA CYS A 107 -12.40 23.88 12.55
C CYS A 107 -12.50 22.36 12.75
N PRO A 108 -13.71 21.76 12.86
CA PRO A 108 -13.87 20.31 13.05
C PRO A 108 -13.29 19.47 11.89
N ALA A 109 -13.17 20.07 10.70
CA ALA A 109 -12.60 19.44 9.50
C ALA A 109 -11.08 19.64 9.34
N VAL A 110 -10.38 20.27 10.30
CA VAL A 110 -8.94 20.57 10.23
C VAL A 110 -8.21 19.95 11.41
N TRP A 111 -7.19 19.14 11.14
CA TRP A 111 -6.41 18.43 12.16
C TRP A 111 -4.92 18.69 12.01
N SER A 112 -4.17 18.45 13.09
CA SER A 112 -2.71 18.56 13.12
C SER A 112 -2.07 17.54 12.18
N ARG A 113 -1.32 18.02 11.18
CA ARG A 113 -0.47 17.17 10.34
C ARG A 113 0.89 17.02 11.02
N ALA A 114 1.33 15.79 11.23
CA ALA A 114 2.72 15.54 11.62
C ALA A 114 3.69 15.94 10.50
N THR A 115 4.88 16.44 10.86
CA THR A 115 5.90 16.93 9.90
C THR A 115 6.66 15.81 9.15
N TRP A 116 6.07 14.62 8.99
CA TRP A 116 6.62 13.47 8.28
C TRP A 116 5.71 13.13 7.08
N ASP A 117 6.23 12.37 6.10
CA ASP A 117 5.65 12.33 4.75
C ASP A 117 4.23 11.74 4.67
N PHE A 118 3.85 10.85 5.60
CA PHE A 118 2.47 10.38 5.73
C PHE A 118 1.64 11.40 6.52
N GLY A 119 0.70 12.05 5.82
CA GLY A 119 -0.31 12.95 6.41
C GLY A 119 -1.39 12.19 7.17
N VAL A 120 -2.61 12.73 7.14
CA VAL A 120 -3.82 12.02 7.58
C VAL A 120 -4.55 11.45 6.36
N ALA A 121 -5.10 10.25 6.49
CA ALA A 121 -5.92 9.60 5.46
C ALA A 121 -7.19 8.99 6.05
N ALA A 122 -8.29 9.09 5.30
CA ALA A 122 -9.59 8.51 5.65
C ALA A 122 -9.93 7.31 4.76
N TRP A 123 -10.45 6.25 5.38
CA TRP A 123 -10.77 4.98 4.74
C TRP A 123 -12.17 4.53 5.13
N VAL A 124 -12.97 4.05 4.17
CA VAL A 124 -14.34 3.58 4.43
C VAL A 124 -14.32 2.24 5.15
N LEU A 125 -14.57 2.25 6.46
CA LEU A 125 -14.61 1.05 7.31
C LEU A 125 -15.95 0.31 7.20
N ASN A 126 -17.06 1.05 7.18
CA ASN A 126 -18.41 0.52 6.97
C ASN A 126 -19.37 1.65 6.51
N GLU A 127 -20.68 1.41 6.51
CA GLU A 127 -21.69 2.38 6.05
C GLU A 127 -21.69 3.72 6.80
N ASP A 128 -21.32 3.71 8.09
CA ASP A 128 -21.44 4.83 9.03
C ASP A 128 -20.08 5.34 9.57
N THR A 129 -19.04 4.52 9.51
CA THR A 129 -17.72 4.76 10.14
C THR A 129 -16.59 4.85 9.13
N LEU A 130 -15.71 5.83 9.32
CA LEU A 130 -14.41 5.94 8.69
C LEU A 130 -13.31 5.46 9.66
N LEU A 131 -12.30 4.81 9.10
CA LEU A 131 -11.01 4.63 9.74
C LEU A 131 -10.11 5.80 9.33
N ILE A 132 -9.58 6.52 10.31
CA ILE A 132 -8.60 7.58 10.14
C ILE A 132 -7.23 7.07 10.60
N LEU A 133 -6.22 7.17 9.72
CA LEU A 133 -4.81 6.98 10.06
C LEU A 133 -4.15 8.36 10.12
N SER A 134 -3.58 8.73 11.26
CA SER A 134 -2.80 9.96 11.44
C SER A 134 -1.41 9.67 11.98
N SER A 135 -0.39 10.18 11.30
CA SER A 135 0.97 10.23 11.85
C SER A 135 1.03 11.18 13.06
N THR A 136 1.92 10.92 14.01
CA THR A 136 2.13 11.79 15.18
C THR A 136 3.40 12.61 15.09
N SER A 137 3.60 13.56 16.01
CA SER A 137 4.88 14.29 16.14
C SER A 137 6.05 13.40 16.63
N GLU A 138 5.78 12.16 17.03
CA GLU A 138 6.80 11.14 17.27
C GLU A 138 6.99 10.34 15.96
N PRO A 139 8.23 10.14 15.50
CA PRO A 139 8.49 9.38 14.27
C PRO A 139 8.05 7.92 14.42
N ASN A 140 7.70 7.31 13.30
CA ASN A 140 7.30 5.89 13.18
C ASN A 140 6.08 5.50 14.04
N LYS A 141 5.18 6.46 14.30
CA LYS A 141 4.00 6.26 15.15
C LYS A 141 2.75 6.75 14.45
N THR A 142 1.79 5.84 14.26
CA THR A 142 0.50 6.10 13.61
C THR A 142 -0.63 5.83 14.59
N VAL A 143 -1.52 6.80 14.76
CA VAL A 143 -2.75 6.65 15.54
C VAL A 143 -3.87 6.22 14.62
N PHE A 144 -4.62 5.21 15.06
CA PHE A 144 -5.81 4.70 14.41
C PHE A 144 -7.03 5.22 15.18
N SER A 145 -7.90 5.93 14.47
CA SER A 145 -9.10 6.56 15.04
C SER A 145 -10.34 6.21 14.23
N PHE A 146 -11.49 6.16 14.89
CA PHE A 146 -12.79 6.19 14.22
C PHE A 146 -13.22 7.63 13.98
N ALA A 147 -13.87 7.88 12.86
CA ALA A 147 -14.65 9.10 12.60
C ALA A 147 -15.99 8.71 11.97
N ASP A 148 -16.96 9.61 11.99
CA ASP A 148 -18.17 9.45 11.17
C ASP A 148 -17.89 9.75 9.68
N ARG A 149 -18.89 9.49 8.82
CA ARG A 149 -18.81 9.75 7.37
C ARG A 149 -18.60 11.21 6.98
N ASN A 150 -18.71 12.16 7.92
CA ASN A 150 -18.39 13.58 7.71
C ASN A 150 -16.96 13.93 8.17
N CYS A 151 -16.10 12.95 8.46
CA CYS A 151 -14.80 13.20 9.07
C CYS A 151 -14.91 13.99 10.38
N GLN A 152 -15.95 13.76 11.19
CA GLN A 152 -16.12 14.36 12.52
C GLN A 152 -16.11 13.27 13.61
N ASN A 153 -16.20 13.70 14.87
CA ASN A 153 -16.27 12.83 16.05
C ASN A 153 -15.07 11.87 16.21
N LEU A 154 -13.88 12.35 15.85
CA LEU A 154 -12.63 11.60 15.87
C LEU A 154 -12.35 10.97 17.25
N THR A 155 -12.29 9.64 17.29
CA THR A 155 -12.09 8.84 18.50
C THR A 155 -10.90 7.89 18.31
N PRO A 156 -9.71 8.22 18.84
CA PRO A 156 -8.56 7.32 18.84
C PRO A 156 -8.87 6.02 19.60
N PHE A 157 -8.54 4.88 19.01
CA PHE A 157 -8.75 3.56 19.63
C PHE A 157 -7.47 2.71 19.69
N ALA A 158 -6.49 2.98 18.84
CA ALA A 158 -5.21 2.27 18.84
C ALA A 158 -4.05 3.16 18.37
N THR A 159 -2.84 2.72 18.69
CA THR A 159 -1.59 3.33 18.25
C THR A 159 -0.65 2.22 17.81
N VAL A 160 -0.14 2.31 16.59
CA VAL A 160 0.88 1.41 16.06
C VAL A 160 2.23 2.14 16.14
N GLU A 161 3.18 1.53 16.84
CA GLU A 161 4.54 2.05 17.04
C GLU A 161 5.55 1.32 16.13
N ASP A 162 6.73 1.91 15.96
CA ASP A 162 7.83 1.45 15.09
C ASP A 162 7.49 1.28 13.58
N ALA A 163 6.33 1.78 13.13
CA ALA A 163 5.88 1.70 11.73
C ALA A 163 6.34 2.92 10.91
N MET A 164 7.28 2.73 9.99
CA MET A 164 7.72 3.75 9.03
C MET A 164 6.67 4.04 7.94
N GLY A 165 5.77 3.11 7.69
CA GLY A 165 4.66 3.24 6.76
C GLY A 165 3.67 2.09 6.91
N ILE A 166 2.43 2.31 6.50
CA ILE A 166 1.32 1.35 6.60
C ILE A 166 0.63 1.21 5.24
N ALA A 167 0.41 -0.01 4.77
CA ALA A 167 -0.20 -0.32 3.48
C ALA A 167 -1.15 -1.53 3.54
N GLN A 168 -1.90 -1.76 2.46
CA GLN A 168 -2.78 -2.92 2.27
C GLN A 168 -3.80 -3.11 3.42
N GLN A 169 -4.41 -2.01 3.86
CA GLN A 169 -5.42 -1.99 4.90
C GLN A 169 -6.68 -2.73 4.42
N CYS A 170 -7.02 -3.84 5.07
CA CYS A 170 -8.23 -4.62 4.80
C CYS A 170 -8.93 -5.03 6.10
N THR A 171 -10.19 -5.45 6.00
CA THR A 171 -11.03 -5.78 7.16
C THR A 171 -11.97 -6.95 6.91
N ASP A 172 -12.39 -7.60 7.98
CA ASP A 172 -13.52 -8.54 8.03
C ASP A 172 -14.69 -8.02 8.87
N GLY A 173 -14.70 -6.72 9.20
CA GLY A 173 -15.68 -6.08 10.07
C GLY A 173 -15.41 -6.23 11.57
N THR A 174 -14.48 -7.11 11.99
CA THR A 174 -14.09 -7.31 13.40
C THR A 174 -12.65 -6.88 13.68
N SER A 175 -11.77 -7.05 12.69
CA SER A 175 -10.36 -6.69 12.75
C SER A 175 -9.95 -5.89 11.52
N LEU A 176 -8.88 -5.11 11.69
CA LEU A 176 -8.08 -4.58 10.60
C LEU A 176 -6.87 -5.47 10.39
N TYR A 177 -6.47 -5.63 9.14
CA TYR A 177 -5.25 -6.30 8.74
C TYR A 177 -4.47 -5.37 7.82
N PHE A 178 -3.17 -5.24 8.06
CA PHE A 178 -2.32 -4.32 7.31
C PHE A 178 -0.86 -4.73 7.35
N LEU A 179 -0.13 -4.29 6.33
CA LEU A 179 1.33 -4.35 6.24
C LEU A 179 1.92 -3.12 6.92
N ILE A 180 2.92 -3.30 7.79
CA ILE A 180 3.80 -2.23 8.23
C ILE A 180 5.23 -2.48 7.74
N SER A 181 5.91 -1.41 7.32
CA SER A 181 7.36 -1.38 7.19
C SER A 181 7.98 -0.84 8.48
N ILE A 182 9.11 -1.41 8.90
CA ILE A 182 9.85 -0.98 10.09
C ILE A 182 11.31 -0.68 9.73
N GLU A 183 12.01 0.06 10.60
CA GLU A 183 13.39 0.47 10.37
C GLU A 183 14.31 -0.75 10.17
N GLY A 184 15.25 -0.65 9.22
CA GLY A 184 16.12 -1.76 8.82
C GLY A 184 15.55 -2.66 7.72
N GLY A 185 14.41 -2.31 7.11
CA GLY A 185 13.87 -3.02 5.93
C GLY A 185 13.13 -4.32 6.27
N THR A 186 12.64 -4.43 7.49
CA THR A 186 11.75 -5.53 7.91
C THR A 186 10.29 -5.12 7.70
N TYR A 187 9.44 -6.11 7.45
CA TYR A 187 8.01 -5.97 7.21
C TYR A 187 7.24 -6.88 8.16
N LYS A 188 6.08 -6.42 8.60
CA LYS A 188 5.16 -7.21 9.44
C LYS A 188 3.75 -7.12 8.90
N ILE A 189 3.04 -8.24 8.88
CA ILE A 189 1.59 -8.24 8.72
C ILE A 189 0.98 -8.30 10.12
N CYS A 190 0.13 -7.33 10.42
CA CYS A 190 -0.48 -7.16 11.73
C CYS A 190 -2.01 -7.29 11.62
N ARG A 191 -2.60 -7.89 12.64
CA ARG A 191 -4.03 -7.84 12.94
C ARG A 191 -4.25 -6.86 14.09
N LEU A 192 -5.25 -5.99 13.97
CA LEU A 192 -5.64 -5.02 14.99
C LEU A 192 -7.14 -5.17 15.25
N SER A 193 -7.51 -5.50 16.48
CA SER A 193 -8.91 -5.62 16.90
C SER A 193 -9.62 -4.27 16.88
N LEU A 194 -10.79 -4.21 16.22
CA LEU A 194 -11.63 -3.00 16.21
C LEU A 194 -12.35 -2.76 17.55
N ALA A 195 -12.44 -3.78 18.41
CA ALA A 195 -13.19 -3.72 19.66
C ALA A 195 -12.40 -3.11 20.83
N ASP A 196 -11.09 -3.31 20.87
CA ASP A 196 -10.22 -2.92 21.98
C ASP A 196 -8.83 -2.39 21.57
N GLY A 197 -8.55 -2.29 20.27
CA GLY A 197 -7.26 -1.82 19.76
C GLY A 197 -6.08 -2.78 20.00
N SER A 198 -6.34 -4.03 20.38
CA SER A 198 -5.27 -5.02 20.58
C SER A 198 -4.61 -5.43 19.26
N GLN A 199 -3.29 -5.31 19.20
CA GLN A 199 -2.48 -5.67 18.03
C GLN A 199 -1.85 -7.07 18.19
N THR A 200 -1.84 -7.85 17.12
CA THR A 200 -1.12 -9.14 17.00
C THR A 200 -0.29 -9.12 15.72
N VAL A 201 0.99 -9.50 15.79
CA VAL A 201 1.81 -9.77 14.59
C VAL A 201 1.47 -11.16 14.07
N LEU A 202 1.03 -11.27 12.82
CA LEU A 202 0.72 -12.54 12.15
C LEU A 202 1.95 -13.10 11.41
N TRP A 203 2.79 -12.22 10.87
CA TRP A 203 4.00 -12.58 10.14
C TRP A 203 5.05 -11.45 10.20
N GLU A 204 6.32 -11.82 10.10
CA GLU A 204 7.48 -10.92 10.05
C GLU A 204 8.51 -11.47 9.03
N GLY A 205 9.10 -10.60 8.22
CA GLY A 205 10.14 -10.97 7.25
C GLY A 205 10.84 -9.76 6.62
N THR A 206 11.91 -10.01 5.84
CA THR A 206 12.77 -8.97 5.26
C THR A 206 12.53 -8.69 3.78
N GLU A 207 11.67 -9.47 3.13
CA GLU A 207 11.20 -9.18 1.77
C GLU A 207 9.85 -8.47 1.83
N TYR A 208 9.62 -7.51 0.93
CA TYR A 208 8.33 -6.82 0.83
C TYR A 208 7.28 -7.79 0.27
N PRO A 209 6.17 -8.08 0.99
CA PRO A 209 5.11 -8.94 0.48
C PRO A 209 4.21 -8.17 -0.50
N ALA A 210 4.68 -8.01 -1.74
CA ALA A 210 3.84 -7.64 -2.89
C ALA A 210 3.27 -8.94 -3.46
N PRO A 211 1.95 -9.18 -3.32
CA PRO A 211 1.04 -8.61 -4.30
C PRO A 211 -0.40 -8.24 -3.83
N GLY A 212 -0.86 -8.62 -2.62
CA GLY A 212 -2.22 -8.34 -2.12
C GLY A 212 -2.88 -9.49 -1.33
N VAL A 213 -4.22 -9.53 -1.30
CA VAL A 213 -5.03 -10.50 -0.50
C VAL A 213 -5.98 -11.34 -1.34
N ILE A 214 -6.08 -12.64 -1.04
CA ILE A 214 -6.95 -13.62 -1.71
C ILE A 214 -7.80 -14.33 -0.65
N GLY A 215 -9.11 -14.09 -0.67
CA GLY A 215 -10.01 -14.61 0.37
C GLY A 215 -9.58 -14.11 1.75
N ARG A 216 -9.12 -15.02 2.61
CA ARG A 216 -8.59 -14.71 3.96
C ARG A 216 -7.08 -14.88 4.08
N ASN A 217 -6.37 -14.74 2.98
CA ASN A 217 -4.94 -14.94 2.92
C ASN A 217 -4.20 -13.72 2.37
N PHE A 218 -3.13 -13.30 3.02
CA PHE A 218 -2.14 -12.43 2.39
C PHE A 218 -1.27 -13.28 1.47
N VAL A 219 -0.97 -12.78 0.28
CA VAL A 219 0.02 -13.40 -0.60
C VAL A 219 1.39 -12.82 -0.25
N LEU A 220 2.32 -13.68 0.16
CA LEU A 220 3.69 -13.34 0.51
C LEU A 220 4.63 -13.72 -0.63
N LYS A 221 5.77 -13.01 -0.73
CA LYS A 221 6.88 -13.34 -1.62
C LYS A 221 8.11 -13.71 -0.78
N THR A 222 8.79 -14.77 -1.20
CA THR A 222 10.12 -15.17 -0.73
C THR A 222 10.99 -15.55 -1.91
N SER A 223 12.27 -15.19 -1.89
CA SER A 223 13.16 -15.31 -3.04
C SER A 223 14.54 -15.88 -2.63
N ASP A 224 14.93 -17.00 -3.24
CA ASP A 224 16.29 -17.54 -3.16
C ASP A 224 17.04 -17.17 -4.44
N LEU A 225 17.72 -16.02 -4.41
CA LEU A 225 18.29 -15.36 -5.59
C LEU A 225 19.82 -15.32 -5.55
N THR A 226 20.44 -15.69 -6.66
CA THR A 226 21.86 -15.50 -6.93
C THR A 226 22.04 -14.41 -7.98
N TYR A 227 22.66 -13.30 -7.57
CA TYR A 227 23.06 -12.21 -8.46
C TYR A 227 24.45 -12.46 -9.07
N PRO A 228 24.77 -11.86 -10.24
CA PRO A 228 26.12 -11.86 -10.79
C PRO A 228 27.11 -11.17 -9.85
N GLU A 229 28.38 -11.57 -9.89
CA GLU A 229 29.46 -10.86 -9.19
C GLU A 229 29.58 -9.41 -9.70
N PRO A 230 29.69 -8.40 -8.82
CA PRO A 230 29.80 -7.00 -9.23
C PRO A 230 31.00 -6.76 -10.17
N THR A 231 30.72 -6.17 -11.32
CA THR A 231 31.72 -5.84 -12.33
C THR A 231 32.51 -4.58 -11.98
N GLY A 232 31.96 -3.73 -11.09
CA GLY A 232 32.49 -2.42 -10.75
C GLY A 232 32.01 -1.30 -11.69
N ASP A 233 31.21 -1.63 -12.71
CA ASP A 233 30.42 -0.66 -13.48
C ASP A 233 29.05 -0.50 -12.80
N LEU A 234 28.83 0.63 -12.15
CA LEU A 234 27.59 0.93 -11.43
C LEU A 234 26.34 0.84 -12.31
N GLY A 235 26.43 1.06 -13.63
CA GLY A 235 25.30 0.94 -14.53
C GLY A 235 24.95 -0.53 -14.85
N ALA A 236 25.98 -1.35 -15.10
CA ALA A 236 25.81 -2.78 -15.32
C ALA A 236 25.36 -3.49 -14.04
N ASP A 237 26.00 -3.18 -12.91
CA ASP A 237 25.71 -3.80 -11.61
C ASP A 237 24.32 -3.43 -11.09
N ALA A 238 23.81 -2.22 -11.38
CA ALA A 238 22.43 -1.82 -11.04
C ALA A 238 21.34 -2.44 -11.94
N THR A 239 21.73 -3.04 -13.07
CA THR A 239 20.82 -3.74 -14.01
C THR A 239 21.11 -5.26 -14.04
N ALA A 240 21.86 -5.75 -13.05
CA ALA A 240 22.21 -7.15 -12.91
C ALA A 240 20.97 -7.95 -12.46
N LEU A 241 20.31 -8.58 -13.43
CA LEU A 241 19.19 -9.50 -13.21
C LEU A 241 19.65 -10.70 -12.33
N PRO A 242 18.77 -11.36 -11.55
CA PRO A 242 19.09 -12.55 -10.75
C PRO A 242 18.74 -13.89 -11.43
N THR A 243 19.41 -14.96 -10.98
CA THR A 243 18.96 -16.37 -11.15
C THR A 243 18.45 -16.91 -9.82
N GLY A 244 17.77 -18.06 -9.85
CA GLY A 244 17.31 -18.75 -8.64
C GLY A 244 15.81 -19.01 -8.67
N THR A 245 15.15 -18.89 -7.53
CA THR A 245 13.74 -19.26 -7.33
C THR A 245 12.97 -18.16 -6.60
N VAL A 246 11.74 -17.92 -7.03
CA VAL A 246 10.74 -17.10 -6.32
C VAL A 246 9.56 -17.99 -5.98
N THR A 247 9.10 -17.88 -4.73
CA THR A 247 7.92 -18.57 -4.20
C THR A 247 6.92 -17.54 -3.70
N HIS A 248 5.69 -17.66 -4.18
CA HIS A 248 4.53 -16.99 -3.60
C HIS A 248 3.77 -17.95 -2.69
N SER A 249 3.35 -17.48 -1.52
CA SER A 249 2.66 -18.28 -0.50
C SER A 249 1.44 -17.56 0.06
N LEU A 250 0.42 -18.30 0.47
CA LEU A 250 -0.77 -17.82 1.19
C LEU A 250 -0.53 -17.90 2.70
N LEU A 251 -0.53 -16.75 3.37
CA LEU A 251 -0.61 -16.65 4.84
C LEU A 251 -2.06 -16.48 5.26
N ASN A 252 -2.65 -17.50 5.87
CA ASN A 252 -4.01 -17.41 6.40
C ASN A 252 -4.06 -16.55 7.68
N VAL A 253 -4.98 -15.57 7.73
CA VAL A 253 -5.01 -14.59 8.83
C VAL A 253 -5.68 -15.08 10.12
N ASP A 254 -6.35 -16.24 10.06
CA ASP A 254 -7.07 -16.82 11.20
C ASP A 254 -6.25 -17.91 11.88
N THR A 255 -5.57 -18.76 11.10
CA THR A 255 -4.76 -19.88 11.58
C THR A 255 -3.27 -19.57 11.68
N GLY A 256 -2.77 -18.56 10.95
CA GLY A 256 -1.33 -18.33 10.76
C GLY A 256 -0.64 -19.38 9.88
N GLU A 257 -1.40 -20.26 9.22
CA GLU A 257 -0.85 -21.27 8.31
C GLU A 257 -0.27 -20.61 7.06
N LEU A 258 0.91 -21.08 6.64
CA LEU A 258 1.57 -20.69 5.40
C LEU A 258 1.51 -21.85 4.40
N ARG A 259 0.83 -21.67 3.27
CA ARG A 259 0.73 -22.64 2.17
C ARG A 259 1.40 -22.08 0.92
N GLU A 260 2.20 -22.88 0.21
CA GLU A 260 2.71 -22.50 -1.12
C GLU A 260 1.53 -22.26 -2.08
N LEU A 261 1.54 -21.11 -2.78
CA LEU A 261 0.61 -20.81 -3.86
C LEU A 261 1.20 -21.25 -5.20
N TYR A 262 2.42 -20.77 -5.46
CA TYR A 262 3.06 -20.89 -6.76
C TYR A 262 4.56 -20.59 -6.68
N THR A 263 5.38 -21.45 -7.28
CA THR A 263 6.85 -21.35 -7.26
C THR A 263 7.40 -21.43 -8.68
N TYR A 264 8.36 -20.56 -9.00
CA TYR A 264 9.00 -20.49 -10.30
C TYR A 264 10.50 -20.20 -10.19
N SER A 265 11.29 -20.79 -11.09
CA SER A 265 12.76 -20.70 -11.08
C SER A 265 13.29 -20.35 -12.47
N SER A 266 14.44 -19.67 -12.53
CA SER A 266 15.15 -19.44 -13.79
C SER A 266 16.67 -19.43 -13.63
N ASP A 267 17.33 -20.15 -14.52
CA ASP A 267 18.77 -20.05 -14.80
C ASP A 267 19.08 -19.04 -15.94
N ALA A 268 18.06 -18.43 -16.55
CA ALA A 268 18.14 -17.62 -17.76
C ALA A 268 18.15 -16.10 -17.51
N TRP A 269 18.26 -15.70 -16.24
CA TRP A 269 18.21 -14.30 -15.80
C TRP A 269 16.89 -13.58 -16.17
N ASN A 270 15.74 -14.28 -16.16
CA ASN A 270 14.45 -13.68 -16.54
C ASN A 270 13.46 -13.50 -15.39
N LEU A 271 13.83 -13.78 -14.14
CA LEU A 271 12.93 -13.69 -12.97
C LEU A 271 12.29 -12.31 -12.81
N ASP A 272 13.02 -11.23 -13.10
CA ASP A 272 12.51 -9.85 -13.02
C ASP A 272 11.47 -9.52 -14.10
N ASN A 273 11.23 -10.40 -15.08
CA ASN A 273 10.19 -10.29 -16.10
C ASN A 273 8.92 -11.08 -15.78
N LEU A 274 8.88 -11.74 -14.62
CA LEU A 274 7.75 -12.50 -14.10
C LEU A 274 7.08 -11.70 -12.98
N ASP A 275 6.27 -10.72 -13.38
CA ASP A 275 5.52 -9.88 -12.44
C ASP A 275 4.34 -10.65 -11.85
N ALA A 276 4.00 -10.34 -10.60
CA ALA A 276 2.88 -10.96 -9.89
C ALA A 276 2.03 -9.89 -9.21
N TYR A 277 0.72 -9.98 -9.38
CA TYR A 277 -0.27 -9.02 -8.89
C TYR A 277 -1.48 -9.76 -8.33
N VAL A 278 -2.17 -9.15 -7.35
CA VAL A 278 -3.50 -9.57 -6.94
C VAL A 278 -4.46 -8.43 -7.25
N VAL A 279 -5.45 -8.71 -8.10
CA VAL A 279 -6.45 -7.75 -8.55
C VAL A 279 -7.81 -8.36 -8.28
N ASP A 280 -8.71 -7.62 -7.63
CA ASP A 280 -10.06 -8.07 -7.27
C ASP A 280 -10.11 -9.44 -6.57
N GLY A 281 -9.09 -9.72 -5.74
CA GLY A 281 -8.95 -10.96 -4.98
C GLY A 281 -8.42 -12.16 -5.77
N GLN A 282 -7.99 -11.98 -7.03
CA GLN A 282 -7.44 -13.03 -7.88
C GLN A 282 -5.94 -12.83 -8.14
N TYR A 283 -5.14 -13.90 -8.05
CA TYR A 283 -3.71 -13.87 -8.40
C TYR A 283 -3.52 -13.88 -9.92
N TYR A 284 -2.62 -13.03 -10.41
CA TYR A 284 -2.17 -13.02 -11.79
C TYR A 284 -0.64 -13.03 -11.86
N GLN A 285 -0.10 -13.77 -12.83
CA GLN A 285 1.30 -13.69 -13.24
C GLN A 285 1.39 -13.23 -14.70
N ILE A 286 2.33 -12.33 -14.96
CA ILE A 286 2.63 -11.79 -16.27
C ILE A 286 4.07 -12.15 -16.61
N ASP A 287 4.30 -12.84 -17.74
CA ASP A 287 5.64 -12.97 -18.34
C ASP A 287 5.78 -11.92 -19.43
N ARG A 288 6.49 -10.83 -19.13
CA ARG A 288 6.72 -9.73 -20.07
C ARG A 288 7.56 -10.14 -21.28
N ALA A 289 8.41 -11.17 -21.14
CA ALA A 289 9.29 -11.62 -22.23
C ALA A 289 8.57 -12.60 -23.17
N ALA A 290 7.68 -13.44 -22.63
CA ALA A 290 6.85 -14.34 -23.41
C ALA A 290 5.54 -13.69 -23.92
N GLY A 291 5.12 -12.57 -23.34
CA GLY A 291 3.84 -11.92 -23.67
C GLY A 291 2.62 -12.65 -23.10
N THR A 292 2.77 -13.34 -21.96
CA THR A 292 1.69 -14.16 -21.38
C THR A 292 1.08 -13.54 -20.14
N LEU A 293 -0.23 -13.77 -19.98
CA LEU A 293 -1.00 -13.55 -18.75
C LEU A 293 -1.51 -14.90 -18.29
N SER A 294 -1.26 -15.24 -17.02
CA SER A 294 -1.75 -16.46 -16.38
C SER A 294 -2.38 -16.13 -15.03
N THR A 295 -3.23 -17.03 -14.55
CA THR A 295 -3.78 -17.00 -13.19
C THR A 295 -3.52 -18.34 -12.50
N VAL A 296 -3.55 -18.34 -11.16
CA VAL A 296 -3.33 -19.54 -10.34
C VAL A 296 -4.55 -19.75 -9.47
N ASP A 297 -5.09 -20.97 -9.49
CA ASP A 297 -6.13 -21.40 -8.56
C ASP A 297 -5.54 -21.47 -7.14
N PRO A 298 -6.08 -20.72 -6.16
CA PRO A 298 -5.44 -20.56 -4.87
C PRO A 298 -5.50 -21.80 -3.97
N ASP A 299 -6.35 -22.79 -4.29
CA ASP A 299 -6.55 -24.00 -3.49
C ASP A 299 -5.80 -25.23 -4.00
N THR A 300 -5.57 -25.28 -5.32
CA THR A 300 -4.90 -26.39 -6.00
C THR A 300 -3.49 -26.04 -6.48
N GLY A 301 -3.17 -24.76 -6.64
CA GLY A 301 -1.96 -24.28 -7.31
C GLY A 301 -1.98 -24.50 -8.84
N GLU A 302 -3.12 -24.86 -9.43
CA GLU A 302 -3.22 -25.08 -10.88
C GLU A 302 -3.09 -23.75 -11.64
N VAL A 303 -2.12 -23.70 -12.56
CA VAL A 303 -1.89 -22.53 -13.43
C VAL A 303 -2.77 -22.62 -14.67
N ARG A 304 -3.62 -21.61 -14.86
CA ARG A 304 -4.37 -21.40 -16.11
C ARG A 304 -3.76 -20.22 -16.88
N GLN A 305 -3.16 -20.49 -18.03
CA GLN A 305 -2.84 -19.43 -18.99
C GLN A 305 -4.14 -18.80 -19.50
N ILE A 306 -4.25 -17.48 -19.35
CA ILE A 306 -5.36 -16.67 -19.84
C ILE A 306 -5.07 -16.26 -21.29
N SER A 307 -3.87 -15.73 -21.55
CA SER A 307 -3.49 -15.23 -22.88
C SER A 307 -1.99 -15.36 -23.13
N ASP A 308 -1.60 -15.44 -24.39
CA ASP A 308 -0.23 -15.30 -24.93
C ASP A 308 -0.11 -14.13 -25.92
N GLY A 309 -1.09 -13.21 -25.91
CA GLY A 309 -1.19 -12.08 -26.83
C GLY A 309 -0.75 -10.72 -26.28
N LEU A 310 -0.12 -10.64 -25.10
CA LEU A 310 0.41 -9.35 -24.61
C LEU A 310 1.61 -8.90 -25.46
N PRO A 311 1.84 -7.57 -25.59
CA PRO A 311 3.11 -7.06 -26.07
C PRO A 311 4.28 -7.69 -25.29
N THR A 312 5.40 -7.94 -25.99
CA THR A 312 6.64 -8.44 -25.37
C THR A 312 7.58 -7.29 -25.05
N ALA A 313 8.11 -7.22 -23.84
CA ALA A 313 9.18 -6.30 -23.46
C ALA A 313 10.57 -6.89 -23.76
N ASP A 314 11.56 -6.02 -24.01
CA ASP A 314 12.96 -6.43 -23.93
C ASP A 314 13.29 -6.73 -22.46
N ARG A 315 13.84 -7.92 -22.19
CA ARG A 315 14.16 -8.42 -20.84
C ARG A 315 15.05 -7.50 -19.99
N ASN A 316 15.78 -6.57 -20.61
CA ASN A 316 16.68 -5.62 -19.95
C ASN A 316 16.01 -4.26 -19.70
N THR A 317 14.74 -4.10 -20.08
CA THR A 317 13.94 -2.88 -19.88
C THR A 317 12.97 -3.09 -18.72
N TYR A 318 13.29 -2.50 -17.56
CA TYR A 318 12.32 -2.36 -16.49
C TYR A 318 11.22 -1.37 -16.93
N THR A 319 9.96 -1.77 -16.78
CA THR A 319 8.81 -0.90 -17.02
C THR A 319 7.65 -1.28 -16.10
N SER A 320 6.89 -0.27 -15.64
CA SER A 320 5.64 -0.46 -14.90
C SER A 320 4.41 -0.54 -15.80
N ASP A 321 4.58 -0.55 -17.14
CA ASP A 321 3.42 -0.51 -18.07
C ASP A 321 2.47 -1.70 -17.88
N TYR A 322 3.01 -2.87 -17.49
CA TYR A 322 2.32 -4.13 -17.27
C TYR A 322 1.60 -4.22 -15.91
N GLN A 323 1.69 -3.18 -15.07
CA GLN A 323 0.94 -3.14 -13.81
C GLN A 323 -0.57 -3.07 -14.11
N PRO A 324 -1.38 -4.04 -13.65
CA PRO A 324 -2.83 -3.94 -13.72
C PRO A 324 -3.35 -2.80 -12.85
N GLU A 325 -4.37 -2.08 -13.33
CA GLU A 325 -5.12 -1.08 -12.56
C GLU A 325 -6.38 -1.69 -11.95
N ALA A 326 -7.15 -2.45 -12.74
CA ALA A 326 -8.45 -3.01 -12.38
C ALA A 326 -8.87 -4.14 -13.33
N VAL A 327 -9.85 -4.96 -12.94
CA VAL A 327 -10.64 -5.79 -13.87
C VAL A 327 -12.04 -5.18 -14.01
N LEU A 328 -12.33 -4.63 -15.19
CA LEU A 328 -13.55 -3.89 -15.50
C LEU A 328 -14.41 -4.66 -16.49
N ASP A 329 -15.62 -5.09 -16.11
CA ASP A 329 -16.50 -5.95 -16.94
C ASP A 329 -15.76 -7.14 -17.58
N GLY A 330 -14.88 -7.78 -16.80
CA GLY A 330 -14.04 -8.90 -17.23
C GLY A 330 -12.80 -8.52 -18.04
N TRP A 331 -12.54 -7.24 -18.30
CA TRP A 331 -11.34 -6.73 -18.97
C TRP A 331 -10.30 -6.24 -17.96
N MET A 332 -9.14 -6.90 -17.92
CA MET A 332 -7.97 -6.38 -17.23
C MET A 332 -7.44 -5.15 -17.96
N VAL A 333 -7.42 -4.03 -17.23
CA VAL A 333 -6.82 -2.76 -17.65
C VAL A 333 -5.46 -2.62 -16.99
N PHE A 334 -4.50 -2.07 -17.73
CA PHE A 334 -3.13 -1.83 -17.27
C PHE A 334 -2.79 -0.35 -17.34
N TYR A 335 -1.87 0.06 -16.47
CA TYR A 335 -1.48 1.45 -16.24
C TYR A 335 -1.03 2.16 -17.52
N ARG A 336 -0.22 1.49 -18.36
CA ARG A 336 0.30 2.09 -19.61
C ARG A 336 0.40 1.14 -20.79
N LEU A 337 0.07 -0.15 -20.66
CA LEU A 337 -0.04 -1.00 -21.85
C LEU A 337 -1.17 -0.51 -22.78
N PRO A 338 -0.94 -0.44 -24.10
CA PRO A 338 -1.94 -0.03 -25.07
C PRO A 338 -2.97 -1.12 -25.39
N VAL A 339 -3.08 -2.16 -24.56
CA VAL A 339 -3.96 -3.31 -24.73
C VAL A 339 -4.72 -3.60 -23.44
N ILE A 340 -5.84 -4.30 -23.56
CA ILE A 340 -6.62 -4.86 -22.45
C ILE A 340 -6.96 -6.33 -22.76
N VAL A 341 -7.04 -7.15 -21.72
CA VAL A 341 -7.25 -8.61 -21.85
C VAL A 341 -8.52 -9.04 -21.14
N ASN A 342 -9.40 -9.77 -21.83
CA ASN A 342 -10.54 -10.40 -21.16
C ASN A 342 -10.07 -11.60 -20.33
N VAL A 343 -10.27 -11.57 -19.02
CA VAL A 343 -9.70 -12.57 -18.09
C VAL A 343 -10.41 -13.93 -18.15
N GLU A 344 -11.62 -13.98 -18.71
CA GLU A 344 -12.36 -15.21 -18.94
C GLU A 344 -11.94 -15.89 -20.25
N THR A 345 -12.00 -15.13 -21.37
CA THR A 345 -11.84 -15.66 -22.73
C THR A 345 -10.40 -15.66 -23.25
N GLY A 346 -9.51 -14.85 -22.67
CA GLY A 346 -8.15 -14.63 -23.16
C GLY A 346 -8.02 -13.65 -24.32
N GLU A 347 -9.13 -13.05 -24.77
CA GLU A 347 -9.15 -12.08 -25.87
C GLU A 347 -8.30 -10.84 -25.53
N VAL A 348 -7.41 -10.45 -26.45
CA VAL A 348 -6.62 -9.21 -26.35
C VAL A 348 -7.13 -8.21 -27.39
N ARG A 349 -7.43 -6.99 -26.94
CA ARG A 349 -7.77 -5.87 -27.84
C ARG A 349 -6.97 -4.62 -27.48
N GLN A 350 -6.81 -3.73 -28.45
CA GLN A 350 -6.27 -2.39 -28.23
C GLN A 350 -7.14 -1.64 -27.20
N ARG A 351 -6.53 -0.98 -26.21
CA ARG A 351 -7.22 -0.01 -25.33
C ARG A 351 -7.70 1.14 -26.22
N ILE A 352 -8.97 1.52 -26.14
CA ILE A 352 -9.47 2.71 -26.83
C ILE A 352 -9.22 3.88 -25.89
N ASP A 353 -8.27 4.73 -26.26
CA ASP A 353 -7.86 5.86 -25.43
C ASP A 353 -8.99 6.87 -25.22
N LEU A 354 -9.13 7.34 -23.98
CA LEU A 354 -9.88 8.55 -23.66
C LEU A 354 -9.07 9.78 -24.10
N PRO A 355 -9.71 10.97 -24.24
CA PRO A 355 -8.99 12.20 -24.51
C PRO A 355 -7.90 12.44 -23.47
N GLU A 356 -6.67 12.68 -23.94
CA GLU A 356 -5.51 12.86 -23.07
C GLU A 356 -5.66 14.07 -22.14
N ASN A 357 -5.41 13.83 -20.85
CA ASN A 357 -5.17 14.88 -19.88
C ASN A 357 -3.73 15.39 -20.04
N TYR A 358 -3.57 16.66 -20.41
CA TYR A 358 -2.25 17.27 -20.63
C TYR A 358 -1.71 17.91 -19.35
N TRP A 359 -0.69 17.29 -18.74
CA TRP A 359 0.02 17.81 -17.57
C TRP A 359 1.50 17.40 -17.58
N ASN A 360 2.36 18.19 -16.93
CA ASN A 360 3.83 18.03 -16.98
C ASN A 360 4.45 17.89 -18.41
N GLY A 361 3.80 18.46 -19.43
CA GLY A 361 4.33 18.55 -20.79
C GLY A 361 4.09 17.33 -21.69
N TYR A 362 3.28 16.36 -21.25
CA TYR A 362 2.83 15.24 -22.09
C TYR A 362 1.36 14.90 -21.81
N GLY A 363 0.76 14.08 -22.69
CA GLY A 363 -0.59 13.57 -22.52
C GLY A 363 -0.61 12.31 -21.64
N HIS A 364 -1.64 12.19 -20.80
CA HIS A 364 -1.87 11.06 -19.91
C HIS A 364 -3.28 10.52 -20.11
N GLN A 365 -3.44 9.21 -19.95
CA GLN A 365 -4.78 8.61 -19.82
C GLN A 365 -5.31 8.85 -18.39
N PRO A 366 -6.65 8.98 -18.21
CA PRO A 366 -7.27 9.04 -16.90
C PRO A 366 -6.90 7.86 -16.00
N SER A 367 -6.48 8.18 -14.78
CA SER A 367 -6.17 7.24 -13.70
C SER A 367 -7.44 6.89 -12.92
N ILE A 368 -7.54 5.66 -12.43
CA ILE A 368 -8.68 5.21 -11.61
C ILE A 368 -8.39 5.52 -10.14
N TYR A 369 -9.22 6.37 -9.53
CA TYR A 369 -9.15 6.70 -8.10
C TYR A 369 -10.07 5.83 -7.24
N LEU A 370 -11.22 5.42 -7.80
CA LEU A 370 -12.16 4.52 -7.14
C LEU A 370 -12.96 3.73 -8.18
N GLN A 371 -13.00 2.41 -8.03
CA GLN A 371 -13.90 1.55 -8.78
C GLN A 371 -15.22 1.42 -8.00
N LEU A 372 -16.32 1.81 -8.64
CA LEU A 372 -17.68 1.67 -8.14
C LEU A 372 -18.39 0.51 -8.88
N GLN A 373 -19.62 0.19 -8.50
CA GLN A 373 -20.33 -0.97 -9.04
C GLN A 373 -20.63 -0.87 -10.55
N ASP A 374 -20.94 0.32 -11.06
CA ASP A 374 -21.34 0.57 -12.45
C ASP A 374 -20.50 1.65 -13.17
N ARG A 375 -19.59 2.30 -12.44
CA ARG A 375 -18.85 3.48 -12.88
C ARG A 375 -17.48 3.58 -12.19
N LEU A 376 -16.67 4.53 -12.62
CA LEU A 376 -15.35 4.82 -12.07
C LEU A 376 -15.28 6.29 -11.66
N LEU A 377 -14.52 6.58 -10.61
CA LEU A 377 -14.02 7.92 -10.32
C LEU A 377 -12.62 8.05 -10.93
N VAL A 378 -12.44 9.01 -11.84
CA VAL A 378 -11.19 9.24 -12.58
C VAL A 378 -10.83 10.72 -12.63
N ASP A 379 -9.58 11.08 -12.93
CA ASP A 379 -9.26 12.45 -13.36
C ASP A 379 -9.83 12.72 -14.76
N CYS A 380 -10.67 13.75 -14.90
CA CYS A 380 -11.38 14.04 -16.15
C CYS A 380 -10.96 15.34 -16.84
N ARG A 381 -10.24 16.22 -16.13
CA ARG A 381 -9.82 17.54 -16.64
C ARG A 381 -8.64 18.09 -15.84
N TYR A 382 -7.71 18.72 -16.55
CA TYR A 382 -6.62 19.50 -15.97
C TYR A 382 -6.75 20.96 -16.39
N GLU A 383 -6.59 21.88 -15.45
CA GLU A 383 -6.63 23.32 -15.69
C GLU A 383 -5.30 23.96 -15.28
N PRO A 384 -4.46 24.38 -16.24
CA PRO A 384 -3.20 25.07 -15.95
C PRO A 384 -3.45 26.36 -15.18
N TYR A 385 -2.75 26.54 -14.06
CA TYR A 385 -2.75 27.78 -13.29
C TYR A 385 -1.34 28.17 -12.86
N THR A 386 -1.21 29.38 -12.34
CA THR A 386 0.06 29.85 -11.76
C THR A 386 -0.15 30.21 -10.31
N ARG A 387 0.82 29.85 -9.46
CA ARG A 387 0.89 30.26 -8.06
C ARG A 387 2.22 30.92 -7.76
N THR A 388 2.25 31.77 -6.75
CA THR A 388 3.50 32.37 -6.27
C THR A 388 4.17 31.43 -5.27
N GLY A 389 5.36 30.93 -5.62
CA GLY A 389 6.29 30.33 -4.68
C GLY A 389 7.19 31.37 -4.04
N ILE A 390 7.80 31.05 -2.90
CA ILE A 390 8.86 31.83 -2.27
C ILE A 390 10.17 31.06 -2.39
N GLY A 391 11.20 31.68 -2.96
CA GLY A 391 12.52 31.09 -3.11
C GLY A 391 13.25 30.94 -1.77
N THR A 392 14.32 30.14 -1.74
CA THR A 392 15.18 29.97 -0.56
C THR A 392 15.93 31.27 -0.16
N ASP A 393 15.93 32.26 -1.05
CA ASP A 393 16.42 33.63 -0.84
C ASP A 393 15.33 34.61 -0.35
N GLY A 394 14.08 34.14 -0.21
CA GLY A 394 12.91 34.95 0.12
C GLY A 394 12.26 35.67 -1.07
N THR A 395 12.75 35.47 -2.30
CA THR A 395 12.21 36.15 -3.49
C THR A 395 10.96 35.42 -4.01
N PRO A 396 9.84 36.11 -4.26
CA PRO A 396 8.69 35.52 -4.93
C PRO A 396 9.00 35.10 -6.37
N TYR A 397 8.58 33.90 -6.77
CA TYR A 397 8.68 33.41 -8.14
C TYR A 397 7.38 32.74 -8.60
N THR A 398 7.15 32.68 -9.91
CA THR A 398 5.98 32.01 -10.49
C THR A 398 6.25 30.51 -10.60
N ILE A 399 5.35 29.72 -10.03
CA ILE A 399 5.24 28.27 -10.26
C ILE A 399 4.11 28.07 -11.26
N GLU A 400 4.41 27.47 -12.41
CA GLU A 400 3.41 26.87 -13.30
C GLU A 400 3.00 25.52 -12.72
N THR A 401 1.70 25.25 -12.68
CA THR A 401 1.10 24.08 -12.02
C THR A 401 -0.32 23.88 -12.58
N GLU A 402 -1.04 22.87 -12.10
CA GLU A 402 -2.32 22.43 -12.66
C GLU A 402 -3.31 22.09 -11.56
N ARG A 403 -4.60 22.39 -11.80
CA ARG A 403 -5.70 21.86 -11.01
C ARG A 403 -6.23 20.62 -11.68
N THR A 404 -6.23 19.51 -10.97
CA THR A 404 -6.86 18.27 -11.41
C THR A 404 -8.33 18.31 -11.01
N TYR A 405 -9.23 17.79 -11.83
CA TYR A 405 -10.65 17.62 -11.50
C TYR A 405 -11.05 16.17 -11.69
N LEU A 406 -11.85 15.66 -10.76
CA LEU A 406 -12.40 14.31 -10.81
C LEU A 406 -13.75 14.30 -11.54
N GLY A 407 -14.04 13.20 -12.21
CA GLY A 407 -15.33 12.92 -12.82
C GLY A 407 -15.72 11.45 -12.71
N LEU A 408 -17.03 11.22 -12.69
CA LEU A 408 -17.63 9.89 -12.81
C LEU A 408 -17.80 9.53 -14.29
N ILE A 409 -17.40 8.32 -14.67
CA ILE A 409 -17.55 7.76 -16.03
C ILE A 409 -18.06 6.32 -15.94
N SER A 410 -18.97 5.88 -16.82
CA SER A 410 -19.42 4.49 -16.82
C SER A 410 -18.29 3.54 -17.25
N ILE A 411 -18.35 2.27 -16.81
CA ILE A 411 -17.33 1.28 -17.21
C ILE A 411 -17.31 1.07 -18.74
N ASP A 412 -18.47 1.03 -19.39
CA ASP A 412 -18.58 0.90 -20.85
C ASP A 412 -18.02 2.14 -21.58
N ASP A 413 -18.29 3.35 -21.10
CA ASP A 413 -17.72 4.58 -21.67
C ASP A 413 -16.19 4.59 -21.55
N PHE A 414 -15.64 4.21 -20.39
CA PHE A 414 -14.19 4.14 -20.15
C PHE A 414 -13.52 3.10 -21.05
N LEU A 415 -14.08 1.89 -21.15
CA LEU A 415 -13.54 0.80 -21.96
C LEU A 415 -13.64 1.04 -23.49
N ASN A 416 -14.47 1.99 -23.92
CA ASN A 416 -14.65 2.35 -25.32
C ASN A 416 -14.16 3.77 -25.68
N GLY A 417 -13.42 4.44 -24.79
CA GLY A 417 -12.81 5.75 -25.05
C GLY A 417 -13.82 6.90 -25.21
N VAL A 418 -15.00 6.80 -24.59
CA VAL A 418 -16.07 7.78 -24.69
C VAL A 418 -16.03 8.72 -23.46
N PRO A 419 -15.71 10.02 -23.61
CA PRO A 419 -15.49 10.94 -22.48
C PRO A 419 -16.80 11.48 -21.87
N ASN A 420 -17.74 10.60 -21.50
CA ASN A 420 -19.02 10.95 -20.90
C ASN A 420 -18.90 11.24 -19.38
N TYR A 421 -17.99 12.14 -19.00
CA TYR A 421 -17.73 12.46 -17.61
C TYR A 421 -18.86 13.30 -16.97
N THR A 422 -19.19 12.99 -15.73
CA THR A 422 -19.87 13.90 -14.80
C THR A 422 -18.85 14.43 -13.82
N GLU A 423 -18.39 15.68 -13.98
CA GLU A 423 -17.40 16.32 -13.09
C GLU A 423 -17.97 16.43 -11.65
N VAL A 424 -17.20 16.00 -10.65
CA VAL A 424 -17.57 16.01 -9.22
C VAL A 424 -16.69 16.94 -8.37
N GLY A 425 -15.77 17.67 -9.00
CA GLY A 425 -15.01 18.76 -8.38
C GLY A 425 -13.49 18.63 -8.47
N GLU A 426 -12.79 19.58 -7.86
CA GLU A 426 -11.32 19.67 -7.86
C GLU A 426 -10.69 18.56 -7.01
N TYR A 427 -9.75 17.82 -7.58
CA TYR A 427 -8.83 16.97 -6.84
C TYR A 427 -7.72 17.84 -6.24
N VAL A 428 -7.60 17.80 -4.92
CA VAL A 428 -6.60 18.54 -4.16
C VAL A 428 -5.82 17.54 -3.32
N ALA A 429 -4.49 17.62 -3.40
CA ALA A 429 -3.51 16.75 -2.76
C ALA A 429 -2.23 17.55 -2.45
#